data_AF-A0A257TZD4-F1
#
_entry.id   AF-A0A257TZD4-F1
#
_cell.length_a   1.000
_cell.length_b   1.000
_cell.length_c   1.000
_cell.angle_alpha   90.00
_cell.angle_beta   90.00
_cell.angle_gamma   90.00
#
_symmetry.space_group_name_H-M   'P 1'
#
loop_
_entity.id
_entity.type
_entity.pdbx_description
1 polymer ?
#
loop_
_entity_poly.entity_id
_entity_poly.type
_entity_poly.pdbx_seq_one_letter_code
_entity_poly.pdbx_strand_id
1 'polypeptide(L)'
;MAKLDTNLDACQRSSDLLLRLRKIVRDSLRTTHGKNWEVTGIPAELREFLAQRQAREASINWNLSDSVDAIDFAGYVNLYDIISAAPHLLQRFLPLAPDAHMLRIRFLELDTILNRIAYARPISEADLGFLVSFEERLKRTTSAPPPAVEAEDAPRPFRADRAEPAAAANPPTAPRPTAAPQPPAAAPRPVAAVTEPEPEPAPEPGPAAEPAAPAAAPPPTAAPALAPQEIEAALKRGDSSTVLTAIYQEVTSIADGLWNGSVIAMQSRTWESVRESQWYRNHFVKLGLKPISDFFGLFDTAKEKMQAGTSRTDLQEFLKEHNFVQVLLALKDLFRHHVRR
;
A
#
# COMPACT_ATOMS: atom_id res chain seq x y z
N MET A 1 16.28 -4.77 20.25
CA MET A 1 15.51 -5.26 19.08
C MET A 1 14.15 -4.56 19.13
N ALA A 2 13.18 -5.04 19.92
CA ALA A 2 11.92 -4.38 20.33
C ALA A 2 11.38 -3.27 19.42
N LYS A 3 11.93 -2.04 19.48
CA LYS A 3 11.52 -0.90 18.65
C LYS A 3 11.58 -1.14 17.13
N LEU A 4 12.46 -2.03 16.66
CA LEU A 4 12.49 -2.44 15.26
C LEU A 4 11.26 -3.31 14.93
N ASP A 5 10.98 -4.25 15.82
CA ASP A 5 9.88 -5.21 15.72
C ASP A 5 8.52 -4.46 15.76
N THR A 6 8.36 -3.47 16.65
CA THR A 6 7.22 -2.54 16.70
C THR A 6 6.99 -1.80 15.38
N ASN A 7 8.06 -1.36 14.70
CA ASN A 7 7.94 -0.66 13.41
C ASN A 7 7.55 -1.62 12.27
N LEU A 8 8.05 -2.86 12.29
CA LEU A 8 7.68 -3.89 11.32
C LEU A 8 6.21 -4.32 11.48
N ASP A 9 5.77 -4.57 12.71
CA ASP A 9 4.36 -4.85 13.05
C ASP A 9 3.43 -3.73 12.59
N ALA A 10 3.81 -2.47 12.84
CA ALA A 10 3.03 -1.32 12.40
C ALA A 10 3.00 -1.18 10.86
N CYS A 11 4.12 -1.46 10.19
CA CYS A 11 4.21 -1.46 8.73
C CYS A 11 3.30 -2.53 8.09
N GLN A 12 3.34 -3.76 8.62
CA GLN A 12 2.49 -4.85 8.15
C GLN A 12 1.01 -4.52 8.41
N ARG A 13 0.63 -4.17 9.65
CA ARG A 13 -0.75 -3.88 10.00
C ARG A 13 -1.33 -2.70 9.24
N SER A 14 -0.56 -1.63 9.02
CA SER A 14 -1.02 -0.50 8.19
C SER A 14 -1.23 -0.93 6.73
N SER A 15 -0.33 -1.75 6.17
CA SER A 15 -0.47 -2.27 4.81
C SER A 15 -1.71 -3.16 4.66
N ASP A 16 -1.90 -4.14 5.54
CA ASP A 16 -3.04 -5.05 5.54
C ASP A 16 -4.37 -4.31 5.76
N LEU A 17 -4.38 -3.31 6.64
CA LEU A 17 -5.54 -2.46 6.91
C LEU A 17 -5.91 -1.59 5.70
N LEU A 18 -4.91 -0.99 5.04
CA LEU A 18 -5.12 -0.16 3.85
C LEU A 18 -5.65 -1.00 2.69
N LEU A 19 -5.06 -2.17 2.43
CA LEU A 19 -5.54 -3.14 1.41
C LEU A 19 -6.97 -3.61 1.70
N ARG A 20 -7.29 -3.89 2.98
CA ARG A 20 -8.65 -4.28 3.41
C ARG A 20 -9.66 -3.16 3.17
N LEU A 21 -9.34 -1.92 3.57
CA LEU A 21 -10.22 -0.75 3.35
C LEU A 21 -10.45 -0.50 1.86
N ARG A 22 -9.38 -0.48 1.06
CA ARG A 22 -9.45 -0.38 -0.41
C ARG A 22 -10.40 -1.42 -1.01
N LYS A 23 -10.25 -2.69 -0.63
CA LYS A 23 -11.15 -3.76 -1.09
C LYS A 23 -12.61 -3.50 -0.71
N ILE A 24 -12.91 -3.13 0.54
CA ILE A 24 -14.29 -2.90 1.00
C ILE A 24 -14.94 -1.74 0.23
N VAL A 25 -14.22 -0.65 0.01
CA VAL A 25 -14.70 0.51 -0.76
C VAL A 25 -14.93 0.12 -2.23
N ARG A 26 -13.94 -0.52 -2.87
CA ARG A 26 -13.99 -1.04 -4.24
C ARG A 26 -15.19 -1.97 -4.45
N ASP A 27 -15.34 -2.99 -3.62
CA ASP A 27 -16.40 -3.99 -3.72
C ASP A 27 -17.77 -3.31 -3.57
N SER A 28 -17.92 -2.36 -2.64
CA SER A 28 -19.16 -1.57 -2.47
C SER A 28 -19.48 -0.71 -3.69
N LEU A 29 -18.52 0.08 -4.19
CA LEU A 29 -18.75 0.94 -5.36
C LEU A 29 -19.05 0.12 -6.63
N ARG A 30 -18.40 -1.03 -6.81
CA ARG A 30 -18.70 -1.97 -7.90
C ARG A 30 -20.11 -2.58 -7.76
N THR A 31 -20.59 -2.85 -6.54
CA THR A 31 -21.98 -3.27 -6.30
C THR A 31 -22.99 -2.17 -6.61
N THR A 32 -22.73 -0.92 -6.21
CA THR A 32 -23.69 0.20 -6.37
C THR A 32 -23.69 0.83 -7.77
N HIS A 33 -22.54 0.87 -8.45
CA HIS A 33 -22.37 1.59 -9.72
C HIS A 33 -21.94 0.70 -10.90
N GLY A 34 -21.78 -0.61 -10.69
CA GLY A 34 -21.45 -1.57 -11.73
C GLY A 34 -20.12 -1.27 -12.43
N LYS A 35 -20.11 -1.30 -13.76
CA LYS A 35 -18.89 -1.10 -14.57
C LYS A 35 -18.35 0.34 -14.53
N ASN A 36 -19.17 1.34 -14.23
CA ASN A 36 -18.80 2.75 -14.30
C ASN A 36 -18.38 3.33 -12.93
N TRP A 37 -18.07 2.46 -11.97
CA TRP A 37 -17.87 2.80 -10.56
C TRP A 37 -16.72 3.80 -10.30
N GLU A 38 -15.67 3.82 -11.12
CA GLU A 38 -14.57 4.79 -11.01
C GLU A 38 -14.97 6.20 -11.47
N VAL A 39 -15.92 6.28 -12.41
CA VAL A 39 -16.43 7.56 -12.92
C VAL A 39 -17.49 8.11 -11.97
N THR A 40 -18.44 7.28 -11.54
CA THR A 40 -19.61 7.71 -10.75
C THR A 40 -19.40 7.66 -9.24
N GLY A 41 -18.58 6.72 -8.74
CA GLY A 41 -18.39 6.46 -7.31
C GLY A 41 -17.18 7.16 -6.68
N ILE A 42 -16.31 7.78 -7.48
CA ILE A 42 -15.15 8.57 -7.00
C ILE A 42 -15.38 10.05 -7.36
N PRO A 43 -15.28 10.99 -6.39
CA PRO A 43 -15.37 12.43 -6.65
C PRO A 43 -14.38 12.89 -7.73
N ALA A 44 -14.80 13.83 -8.58
CA ALA A 44 -14.04 14.18 -9.79
C ALA A 44 -12.62 14.68 -9.52
N GLU A 45 -12.47 15.63 -8.59
CA GLU A 45 -11.19 16.19 -8.15
C GLU A 45 -10.24 15.10 -7.62
N LEU A 46 -10.78 14.17 -6.82
CA LEU A 46 -10.01 13.06 -6.26
C LEU A 46 -9.63 12.03 -7.33
N ARG A 47 -10.50 11.79 -8.33
CA ARG A 47 -10.20 10.90 -9.46
C ARG A 47 -9.02 11.44 -10.27
N GLU A 48 -8.96 12.74 -10.51
CA GLU A 48 -7.83 13.39 -11.18
C GLU A 48 -6.54 13.30 -10.34
N PHE A 49 -6.63 13.53 -9.03
CA PHE A 49 -5.49 13.36 -8.11
C PHE A 49 -4.96 11.92 -8.09
N LEU A 50 -5.86 10.92 -8.03
CA LEU A 50 -5.50 9.50 -8.06
C LEU A 50 -4.89 9.11 -9.41
N ALA A 51 -5.40 9.61 -10.55
CA ALA A 51 -4.82 9.38 -11.86
C ALA A 51 -3.42 10.03 -12.01
N GLN A 52 -3.20 11.22 -11.45
CA GLN A 52 -1.88 11.84 -11.39
C GLN A 52 -0.90 11.03 -10.52
N ARG A 53 -1.38 10.45 -9.42
CA ARG A 53 -0.58 9.57 -8.56
C ARG A 53 -0.25 8.24 -9.26
N GLN A 54 -1.22 7.62 -9.91
CA GLN A 54 -1.02 6.45 -10.77
C GLN A 54 0.02 6.75 -11.85
N ALA A 55 -0.08 7.88 -12.55
CA ALA A 55 0.88 8.26 -13.59
C ALA A 55 2.31 8.50 -13.04
N ARG A 56 2.43 8.99 -11.79
CA ARG A 56 3.72 9.12 -11.09
C ARG A 56 4.27 7.77 -10.65
N GLU A 57 3.46 6.91 -10.07
CA GLU A 57 3.92 5.57 -9.69
C GLU A 57 4.27 4.75 -10.95
N ALA A 58 3.51 4.87 -12.05
CA ALA A 58 3.77 4.31 -13.38
C ALA A 58 5.01 4.89 -14.13
N SER A 59 5.74 5.83 -13.52
CA SER A 59 7.05 6.29 -14.00
C SER A 59 8.23 5.81 -13.13
N ILE A 60 7.94 5.13 -12.02
CA ILE A 60 8.91 4.60 -11.04
C ILE A 60 8.79 3.08 -10.95
N ASN A 61 7.57 2.59 -10.64
CA ASN A 61 7.18 1.20 -10.83
C ASN A 61 6.49 1.05 -12.20
N TRP A 62 6.83 -0.01 -12.89
CA TRP A 62 6.65 -0.18 -14.33
C TRP A 62 6.13 -1.59 -14.65
N ASN A 63 6.04 -2.45 -13.63
CA ASN A 63 5.28 -3.70 -13.60
C ASN A 63 3.94 -3.48 -12.87
N LEU A 64 3.23 -2.39 -13.18
CA LEU A 64 1.85 -2.19 -12.71
C LEU A 64 0.94 -3.04 -13.60
N SER A 65 0.22 -3.98 -13.00
CA SER A 65 -0.72 -4.85 -13.70
C SER A 65 -1.94 -4.07 -14.21
N ASP A 66 -2.51 -4.49 -15.34
CA ASP A 66 -3.81 -4.01 -15.84
C ASP A 66 -4.98 -4.23 -14.85
N SER A 67 -4.77 -5.02 -13.79
CA SER A 67 -5.73 -5.23 -12.72
C SER A 67 -5.73 -4.16 -11.62
N VAL A 68 -4.82 -3.18 -11.68
CA VAL A 68 -4.68 -2.09 -10.70
C VAL A 68 -5.60 -0.91 -11.06
N ASP A 69 -6.48 -0.53 -10.14
CA ASP A 69 -7.47 0.55 -10.35
C ASP A 69 -7.19 1.80 -9.49
N ALA A 70 -7.96 2.87 -9.70
CA ALA A 70 -7.75 4.15 -9.02
C ALA A 70 -7.69 4.06 -7.47
N ILE A 71 -8.34 3.06 -6.86
CA ILE A 71 -8.34 2.86 -5.40
C ILE A 71 -7.00 2.31 -4.89
N ASP A 72 -6.19 1.64 -5.72
CA ASP A 72 -4.86 1.15 -5.31
C ASP A 72 -3.83 2.28 -5.11
N PHE A 73 -4.16 3.51 -5.54
CA PHE A 73 -3.38 4.73 -5.28
C PHE A 73 -3.98 5.58 -4.15
N ALA A 74 -5.11 5.17 -3.55
CA ALA A 74 -5.77 5.90 -2.48
C ALA A 74 -5.07 5.68 -1.13
N GLY A 75 -4.62 6.77 -0.50
CA GLY A 75 -4.21 6.81 0.92
C GLY A 75 -5.42 6.81 1.86
N TYR A 76 -5.20 6.86 3.18
CA TYR A 76 -6.29 6.79 4.14
C TYR A 76 -7.24 7.98 4.03
N VAL A 77 -6.71 9.20 3.89
CA VAL A 77 -7.55 10.41 3.71
C VAL A 77 -8.41 10.30 2.45
N ASN A 78 -7.81 9.91 1.32
CA ASN A 78 -8.53 9.70 0.05
C ASN A 78 -9.67 8.68 0.19
N LEU A 79 -9.46 7.59 0.95
CA LEU A 79 -10.51 6.59 1.20
C LEU A 79 -11.62 7.16 2.08
N TYR A 80 -11.31 7.96 3.10
CA TYR A 80 -12.33 8.69 3.86
C TYR A 80 -13.14 9.62 2.96
N ASP A 81 -12.49 10.38 2.08
CA ASP A 81 -13.19 11.34 1.21
C ASP A 81 -14.16 10.62 0.25
N ILE A 82 -13.77 9.47 -0.33
CA ILE A 82 -14.67 8.57 -1.10
C ILE A 82 -15.83 8.07 -0.23
N ILE A 83 -15.54 7.58 0.98
CA ILE A 83 -16.55 7.07 1.93
C ILE A 83 -17.55 8.19 2.29
N SER A 84 -17.08 9.42 2.49
CA SER A 84 -17.91 10.57 2.86
C SER A 84 -18.81 11.06 1.73
N ALA A 85 -18.37 10.92 0.47
CA ALA A 85 -19.15 11.29 -0.71
C ALA A 85 -20.26 10.28 -1.06
N ALA A 86 -20.18 9.06 -0.51
CA ALA A 86 -21.09 7.96 -0.81
C ALA A 86 -21.89 7.55 0.46
N PRO A 87 -23.15 7.98 0.62
CA PRO A 87 -23.91 7.77 1.86
C PRO A 87 -24.01 6.31 2.33
N HIS A 88 -24.10 5.36 1.39
CA HIS A 88 -24.14 3.93 1.69
C HIS A 88 -22.80 3.40 2.28
N LEU A 89 -21.67 3.96 1.85
CA LEU A 89 -20.35 3.68 2.40
C LEU A 89 -20.20 4.35 3.77
N LEU A 90 -20.59 5.62 3.90
CA LEU A 90 -20.53 6.32 5.19
C LEU A 90 -21.30 5.56 6.27
N GLN A 91 -22.53 5.11 5.99
CA GLN A 91 -23.31 4.28 6.92
C GLN A 91 -22.62 2.96 7.28
N ARG A 92 -21.95 2.31 6.33
CA ARG A 92 -21.17 1.08 6.59
C ARG A 92 -19.94 1.31 7.48
N PHE A 93 -19.34 2.51 7.41
CA PHE A 93 -18.12 2.85 8.14
C PHE A 93 -18.35 3.63 9.45
N LEU A 94 -19.52 4.24 9.63
CA LEU A 94 -19.89 4.97 10.85
C LEU A 94 -19.61 4.18 12.15
N PRO A 95 -19.96 2.88 12.30
CA PRO A 95 -19.75 2.15 13.55
C PRO A 95 -18.28 1.94 14.00
N LEU A 96 -17.29 2.47 13.27
CA LEU A 96 -15.90 2.54 13.73
C LEU A 96 -15.63 3.72 14.69
N ALA A 97 -16.51 4.72 14.72
CA ALA A 97 -16.38 5.96 15.48
C ALA A 97 -17.75 6.43 16.04
N PRO A 98 -17.79 7.39 16.98
CA PRO A 98 -19.05 7.96 17.46
C PRO A 98 -19.84 8.73 16.40
N ASP A 99 -19.14 9.36 15.45
CA ASP A 99 -19.70 10.22 14.40
C ASP A 99 -18.74 10.33 13.20
N ALA A 100 -19.19 10.97 12.12
CA ALA A 100 -18.41 11.13 10.88
C ALA A 100 -17.15 12.02 11.02
N HIS A 101 -17.15 13.00 11.93
CA HIS A 101 -15.99 13.85 12.19
C HIS A 101 -14.91 13.09 12.97
N MET A 102 -15.31 12.33 13.99
CA MET A 102 -14.42 11.37 14.66
C MET A 102 -13.90 10.30 13.69
N LEU A 103 -14.73 9.81 12.75
CA LEU A 103 -14.29 8.89 11.70
C LEU A 103 -13.19 9.54 10.84
N ARG A 104 -13.35 10.80 10.43
CA ARG A 104 -12.31 11.56 9.71
C ARG A 104 -10.99 11.64 10.48
N ILE A 105 -11.06 11.92 11.78
CA ILE A 105 -9.87 11.94 12.64
C ILE A 105 -9.18 10.57 12.67
N ARG A 106 -9.93 9.46 12.75
CA ARG A 106 -9.31 8.11 12.70
C ARG A 106 -8.61 7.83 11.38
N PHE A 107 -9.13 8.27 10.24
CA PHE A 107 -8.41 8.14 8.96
C PHE A 107 -7.19 9.08 8.87
N LEU A 108 -7.21 10.26 9.50
CA LEU A 108 -6.05 11.16 9.62
C LEU A 108 -4.96 10.62 10.56
N GLU A 109 -5.33 9.94 11.64
CA GLU A 109 -4.39 9.21 12.53
C GLU A 109 -3.72 8.07 11.77
N LEU A 110 -4.47 7.28 11.00
CA LEU A 110 -3.93 6.22 10.13
C LEU A 110 -2.95 6.76 9.09
N ASP A 111 -3.28 7.87 8.43
CA ASP A 111 -2.37 8.52 7.48
C ASP A 111 -1.12 9.08 8.17
N THR A 112 -1.26 9.65 9.38
CA THR A 112 -0.12 10.11 10.19
C THR A 112 0.84 8.95 10.51
N ILE A 113 0.33 7.78 10.86
CA ILE A 113 1.12 6.58 11.12
C ILE A 113 1.79 6.07 9.85
N LEU A 114 1.08 6.03 8.71
CA LEU A 114 1.64 5.64 7.41
C LEU A 114 2.79 6.57 6.98
N ASN A 115 2.64 7.88 7.18
CA ASN A 115 3.70 8.85 6.91
C ASN A 115 4.91 8.65 7.85
N ARG A 116 4.70 8.32 9.15
CA ARG A 116 5.81 7.97 10.06
C ARG A 116 6.58 6.74 9.57
N ILE A 117 5.86 5.67 9.16
CA ILE A 117 6.45 4.45 8.59
C ILE A 117 7.27 4.80 7.33
N ALA A 118 6.70 5.55 6.39
CA ALA A 118 7.34 5.93 5.13
C ALA A 118 8.64 6.75 5.31
N TYR A 119 8.74 7.54 6.39
CA TYR A 119 9.94 8.30 6.75
C TYR A 119 10.82 7.60 7.82
N ALA A 120 10.64 6.29 8.03
CA ALA A 120 11.37 5.48 9.02
C ALA A 120 11.40 6.09 10.44
N ARG A 121 10.32 6.79 10.83
CA ARG A 121 10.18 7.40 12.15
C ARG A 121 9.71 6.36 13.17
N PRO A 122 10.16 6.42 14.43
CA PRO A 122 9.69 5.50 15.47
C PRO A 122 8.17 5.56 15.64
N ILE A 123 7.55 4.39 15.64
CA ILE A 123 6.14 4.19 15.98
C ILE A 123 6.03 3.94 17.49
N SER A 124 5.00 4.49 18.13
CA SER A 124 4.74 4.30 19.56
C SER A 124 3.79 3.12 19.81
N GLU A 125 3.81 2.59 21.04
CA GLU A 125 2.86 1.55 21.47
C GLU A 125 1.40 2.02 21.37
N ALA A 126 1.14 3.33 21.53
CA ALA A 126 -0.17 3.94 21.34
C ALA A 126 -0.62 3.92 19.86
N ASP A 127 0.30 4.20 18.93
CA ASP A 127 0.01 4.09 17.48
C ASP A 127 -0.29 2.63 17.09
N LEU A 128 0.49 1.67 17.62
CA LEU A 128 0.29 0.24 17.35
C LEU A 128 -1.02 -0.29 17.97
N GLY A 129 -1.34 0.09 19.21
CA GLY A 129 -2.61 -0.22 19.86
C GLY A 129 -3.81 0.41 19.15
N PHE A 130 -3.63 1.60 18.56
CA PHE A 130 -4.64 2.19 17.68
C PHE A 130 -4.84 1.36 16.40
N LEU A 131 -3.77 0.98 15.68
CA LEU A 131 -3.86 0.10 14.52
C LEU A 131 -4.62 -1.20 14.83
N VAL A 132 -4.24 -1.90 15.91
CA VAL A 132 -4.89 -3.16 16.33
C VAL A 132 -6.37 -2.94 16.65
N SER A 133 -6.70 -1.95 17.48
CA SER A 133 -8.10 -1.70 17.88
C SER A 133 -8.98 -1.20 16.74
N PHE A 134 -8.41 -0.52 15.74
CA PHE A 134 -9.13 -0.12 14.53
C PHE A 134 -9.33 -1.31 13.58
N GLU A 135 -8.29 -2.14 13.39
CA GLU A 135 -8.36 -3.37 12.59
C GLU A 135 -9.42 -4.35 13.12
N GLU A 136 -9.48 -4.53 14.45
CA GLU A 136 -10.52 -5.34 15.09
C GLU A 136 -11.92 -4.78 14.87
N ARG A 137 -12.13 -3.48 15.07
CA ARG A 137 -13.45 -2.85 14.82
C ARG A 137 -13.84 -3.02 13.35
N LEU A 138 -12.92 -2.82 12.41
CA LEU A 138 -13.17 -3.05 10.99
C LEU A 138 -13.53 -4.51 10.68
N LYS A 139 -12.86 -5.49 11.28
CA LYS A 139 -13.23 -6.91 11.13
C LYS A 139 -14.63 -7.19 11.67
N ARG A 140 -14.98 -6.65 12.84
CA ARG A 140 -16.32 -6.81 13.45
C ARG A 140 -17.42 -6.19 12.59
N THR A 141 -17.24 -4.96 12.09
CA THR A 141 -18.26 -4.28 11.26
C THR A 141 -18.38 -4.85 9.85
N THR A 142 -17.30 -5.42 9.30
CA THR A 142 -17.31 -5.98 7.93
C THR A 142 -17.67 -7.47 7.87
N SER A 143 -17.59 -8.18 9.00
CA SER A 143 -18.08 -9.55 9.16
C SER A 143 -19.51 -9.65 9.71
N ALA A 144 -20.10 -8.53 10.15
CA ALA A 144 -21.53 -8.48 10.43
C ALA A 144 -22.33 -8.66 9.12
N PRO A 145 -23.47 -9.38 9.14
CA PRO A 145 -24.43 -9.31 8.05
C PRO A 145 -24.83 -7.85 7.77
N PRO A 146 -25.17 -7.47 6.53
CA PRO A 146 -25.78 -6.17 6.29
C PRO A 146 -27.02 -6.05 7.18
N PRO A 147 -27.27 -4.89 7.82
CA PRO A 147 -28.50 -4.70 8.58
C PRO A 147 -29.67 -5.01 7.64
N ALA A 148 -30.60 -5.84 8.10
CA ALA A 148 -31.80 -6.12 7.34
C ALA A 148 -32.48 -4.78 7.05
N VAL A 149 -32.63 -4.45 5.76
CA VAL A 149 -33.44 -3.31 5.37
C VAL A 149 -34.85 -3.67 5.78
N GLU A 150 -35.34 -3.05 6.86
CA GLU A 150 -36.76 -3.10 7.18
C GLU A 150 -37.50 -2.56 5.96
N ALA A 151 -38.26 -3.44 5.30
CA ALA A 151 -39.04 -3.05 4.15
C ALA A 151 -40.07 -2.03 4.66
N GLU A 152 -39.91 -0.77 4.23
CA GLU A 152 -40.79 0.33 4.59
C GLU A 152 -42.17 0.06 3.96
N ASP A 153 -43.02 -0.63 4.73
CA ASP A 153 -44.26 -1.22 4.23
C ASP A 153 -45.27 -0.14 3.82
N ALA A 154 -46.11 -0.50 2.85
CA ALA A 154 -46.95 0.41 2.08
C ALA A 154 -47.90 1.25 2.96
N PRO A 155 -48.26 2.47 2.53
CA PRO A 155 -49.01 3.42 3.35
C PRO A 155 -50.36 2.86 3.80
N ARG A 156 -50.60 2.91 5.11
CA ARG A 156 -51.86 2.47 5.72
C ARG A 156 -53.04 3.32 5.22
N PRO A 157 -54.20 2.72 4.91
CA PRO A 157 -55.31 3.42 4.26
C PRO A 157 -55.99 4.43 5.18
N PHE A 158 -56.47 5.50 4.55
CA PHE A 158 -57.23 6.59 5.17
C PHE A 158 -58.53 6.10 5.81
N ARG A 159 -58.89 6.62 7.00
CA ARG A 159 -60.23 6.42 7.58
C ARG A 159 -60.69 7.67 8.34
N ALA A 160 -61.51 8.49 7.67
CA ALA A 160 -62.43 9.40 8.37
C ALA A 160 -63.45 8.55 9.18
N ASP A 161 -63.98 9.00 10.32
CA ASP A 161 -64.68 10.27 10.50
C ASP A 161 -64.87 10.59 12.01
N ARG A 162 -65.38 11.80 12.28
CA ARG A 162 -66.25 12.20 13.41
C ARG A 162 -65.63 12.72 14.74
N ALA A 163 -65.45 14.05 14.71
CA ALA A 163 -65.95 15.03 15.69
C ALA A 163 -65.30 15.17 17.09
N GLU A 164 -64.60 16.30 17.20
CA GLU A 164 -64.52 17.30 18.29
C GLU A 164 -65.77 17.50 19.20
N PRO A 165 -65.68 18.15 20.40
CA PRO A 165 -65.18 19.54 20.53
C PRO A 165 -64.33 19.98 21.76
N ALA A 166 -63.35 20.84 21.44
CA ALA A 166 -62.91 22.09 22.09
C ALA A 166 -63.15 22.44 23.59
N ALA A 167 -62.09 23.00 24.20
CA ALA A 167 -62.17 24.17 25.09
C ALA A 167 -60.86 25.00 25.11
N ALA A 168 -60.99 26.33 24.97
CA ALA A 168 -60.13 27.50 25.35
C ALA A 168 -58.68 27.33 25.95
N ALA A 169 -57.71 28.24 25.74
CA ALA A 169 -57.62 29.44 24.86
C ALA A 169 -56.18 30.05 24.79
N ASN A 170 -55.78 30.48 23.58
CA ASN A 170 -55.20 31.79 23.17
C ASN A 170 -54.47 32.77 24.16
N PRO A 171 -53.50 33.60 23.70
CA PRO A 171 -52.30 33.26 22.91
C PRO A 171 -50.96 33.90 23.47
N PRO A 172 -50.19 34.84 22.84
CA PRO A 172 -48.76 34.59 22.60
C PRO A 172 -47.74 35.70 23.01
N THR A 173 -46.46 35.33 23.15
CA THR A 173 -45.32 36.29 23.09
C THR A 173 -44.08 35.63 22.47
N ALA A 174 -43.28 36.38 21.70
CA ALA A 174 -42.02 35.93 21.08
C ALA A 174 -40.76 36.43 21.81
N PRO A 175 -39.59 35.77 21.68
CA PRO A 175 -38.30 36.30 22.11
C PRO A 175 -37.37 36.69 20.95
N ARG A 176 -36.68 37.84 21.09
CA ARG A 176 -35.56 38.32 20.25
C ARG A 176 -34.81 39.42 21.01
N PRO A 177 -33.51 39.69 20.75
CA PRO A 177 -32.34 38.81 20.87
C PRO A 177 -31.34 39.37 21.93
N THR A 178 -30.05 39.00 21.86
CA THR A 178 -28.89 39.54 22.63
C THR A 178 -28.91 39.27 24.16
N ALA A 179 -27.78 39.10 24.87
CA ALA A 179 -26.39 39.47 24.59
C ALA A 179 -25.36 38.41 25.08
N ALA A 180 -24.06 38.67 24.89
CA ALA A 180 -22.95 37.84 25.38
C ALA A 180 -22.24 38.48 26.60
N PRO A 181 -21.68 37.68 27.52
CA PRO A 181 -20.60 38.10 28.44
C PRO A 181 -19.21 37.51 28.07
N GLN A 182 -18.17 38.03 28.72
CA GLN A 182 -16.74 37.73 28.50
C GLN A 182 -16.09 36.96 29.69
N PRO A 183 -14.80 36.53 29.62
CA PRO A 183 -14.23 35.51 30.53
C PRO A 183 -13.61 36.09 31.81
N PRO A 184 -13.10 35.21 32.71
CA PRO A 184 -11.83 35.54 33.36
C PRO A 184 -10.81 34.38 33.55
N ALA A 185 -9.54 34.74 33.32
CA ALA A 185 -8.34 34.49 34.14
C ALA A 185 -7.90 33.08 34.64
N ALA A 186 -6.65 32.77 34.26
CA ALA A 186 -5.52 32.34 35.11
C ALA A 186 -5.53 30.97 35.85
N ALA A 187 -4.31 30.42 35.99
CA ALA A 187 -4.03 29.13 36.64
C ALA A 187 -3.22 29.31 37.94
N PRO A 188 -3.23 28.29 38.83
CA PRO A 188 -2.16 28.08 39.81
C PRO A 188 -1.38 26.78 39.56
N ARG A 189 -0.06 26.80 39.85
CA ARG A 189 0.74 25.58 40.12
C ARG A 189 0.75 25.30 41.62
N PRO A 190 0.67 24.04 42.03
CA PRO A 190 1.63 23.43 42.97
C PRO A 190 1.98 21.97 42.57
N VAL A 191 2.95 21.23 43.13
CA VAL A 191 4.19 21.50 43.91
C VAL A 191 5.12 20.28 43.67
N ALA A 192 6.40 20.34 44.07
CA ALA A 192 7.38 19.28 43.79
C ALA A 192 7.42 18.11 44.80
N ALA A 193 7.96 16.98 44.32
CA ALA A 193 8.72 15.94 45.04
C ALA A 193 8.10 15.17 46.23
N VAL A 194 7.98 13.85 46.05
CA VAL A 194 8.20 12.81 47.07
C VAL A 194 9.11 11.75 46.43
N THR A 195 9.95 11.09 47.22
CA THR A 195 11.05 10.23 46.75
C THR A 195 10.94 8.82 47.34
N GLU A 196 11.30 7.79 46.55
CA GLU A 196 11.61 6.41 46.97
C GLU A 196 10.47 5.56 47.61
N PRO A 197 10.63 4.22 47.74
CA PRO A 197 11.79 3.40 47.39
C PRO A 197 11.61 2.41 46.24
N GLU A 198 12.75 1.99 45.70
CA GLU A 198 12.97 0.86 44.80
C GLU A 198 12.87 -0.49 45.55
N PRO A 199 12.28 -1.54 44.94
CA PRO A 199 12.50 -2.93 45.34
C PRO A 199 13.51 -3.63 44.41
N GLU A 200 14.57 -4.19 45.00
CA GLU A 200 15.62 -4.98 44.32
C GLU A 200 15.08 -6.26 43.62
N PRO A 201 15.85 -6.87 42.69
CA PRO A 201 15.33 -7.91 41.79
C PRO A 201 15.16 -9.29 42.43
N ALA A 202 14.14 -10.02 41.95
CA ALA A 202 14.00 -11.47 42.14
C ALA A 202 14.66 -12.23 40.96
N PRO A 203 15.17 -13.45 41.17
CA PRO A 203 16.20 -14.05 40.29
C PRO A 203 15.67 -14.73 39.03
N GLU A 204 16.58 -14.92 38.07
CA GLU A 204 16.36 -15.68 36.84
C GLU A 204 16.00 -17.15 37.11
N PRO A 205 14.94 -17.71 36.49
CA PRO A 205 14.85 -19.13 36.23
C PRO A 205 15.77 -19.50 35.05
N GLY A 206 16.59 -20.54 35.24
CA GLY A 206 17.54 -21.03 34.22
C GLY A 206 16.89 -21.61 32.96
N PRO A 207 17.70 -22.10 32.00
CA PRO A 207 17.30 -22.24 30.60
C PRO A 207 16.17 -23.24 30.36
N ALA A 208 14.98 -22.73 30.06
CA ALA A 208 13.97 -23.47 29.32
C ALA A 208 14.46 -23.69 27.87
N ALA A 209 14.31 -24.92 27.37
CA ALA A 209 14.91 -25.32 26.09
C ALA A 209 14.36 -24.52 24.90
N GLU A 210 15.27 -24.16 23.99
CA GLU A 210 15.02 -23.45 22.74
C GLU A 210 13.89 -24.10 21.90
N PRO A 211 12.75 -23.42 21.72
CA PRO A 211 11.80 -23.78 20.67
C PRO A 211 12.46 -23.39 19.35
N ALA A 212 12.88 -24.39 18.56
CA ALA A 212 13.62 -24.19 17.32
C ALA A 212 12.94 -23.12 16.44
N ALA A 213 13.74 -22.16 15.97
CA ALA A 213 13.23 -20.99 15.26
C ALA A 213 12.33 -21.41 14.08
N PRO A 214 11.08 -20.90 13.99
CA PRO A 214 10.30 -21.06 12.78
C PRO A 214 11.09 -20.40 11.64
N ALA A 215 11.41 -21.19 10.61
CA ALA A 215 12.32 -20.77 9.56
C ALA A 215 11.92 -19.41 8.97
N ALA A 216 12.90 -18.54 8.75
CA ALA A 216 12.68 -17.19 8.26
C ALA A 216 11.74 -17.22 7.05
N ALA A 217 10.63 -16.48 7.15
CA ALA A 217 9.67 -16.38 6.06
C ALA A 217 10.41 -15.92 4.79
N PRO A 218 10.21 -16.58 3.64
CA PRO A 218 10.95 -16.24 2.43
C PRO A 218 10.71 -14.77 2.05
N PRO A 219 11.69 -14.10 1.43
CA PRO A 219 11.49 -12.75 0.90
C PRO A 219 10.28 -12.73 -0.03
N PRO A 220 9.56 -11.59 -0.12
CA PRO A 220 8.27 -11.51 -0.80
C PRO A 220 8.37 -12.10 -2.20
N THR A 221 7.54 -13.10 -2.48
CA THR A 221 7.58 -13.90 -3.71
C THR A 221 7.59 -13.01 -4.94
N ALA A 222 8.76 -12.86 -5.55
CA ALA A 222 8.86 -12.36 -6.91
C ALA A 222 7.90 -13.20 -7.77
N ALA A 223 7.11 -12.54 -8.64
CA ALA A 223 6.23 -13.24 -9.57
C ALA A 223 7.05 -14.37 -10.23
N PRO A 224 6.59 -15.63 -10.17
CA PRO A 224 7.46 -16.79 -10.38
C PRO A 224 8.15 -16.64 -11.73
N ALA A 225 9.49 -16.60 -11.70
CA ALA A 225 10.30 -16.39 -12.89
C ALA A 225 9.85 -17.38 -13.97
N LEU A 226 9.40 -16.84 -15.10
CA LEU A 226 8.71 -17.59 -16.16
C LEU A 226 9.46 -18.90 -16.42
N ALA A 227 8.72 -20.01 -16.42
CA ALA A 227 9.35 -21.31 -16.49
C ALA A 227 10.20 -21.40 -17.77
N PRO A 228 11.40 -22.04 -17.76
CA PRO A 228 12.27 -22.05 -18.94
C PRO A 228 11.57 -22.54 -20.22
N GLN A 229 10.57 -23.41 -20.08
CA GLN A 229 9.70 -23.90 -21.15
C GLN A 229 8.78 -22.81 -21.75
N GLU A 230 8.31 -21.86 -20.94
CA GLU A 230 7.47 -20.73 -21.39
C GLU A 230 8.32 -19.71 -22.16
N ILE A 231 9.55 -19.45 -21.70
CA ILE A 231 10.52 -18.60 -22.40
C ILE A 231 10.90 -19.24 -23.75
N GLU A 232 11.19 -20.54 -23.77
CA GLU A 232 11.48 -21.27 -25.01
C GLU A 232 10.27 -21.28 -25.97
N ALA A 233 9.05 -21.39 -25.45
CA ALA A 233 7.81 -21.29 -26.23
C ALA A 233 7.58 -19.87 -26.79
N ALA A 234 7.86 -18.81 -26.01
CA ALA A 234 7.77 -17.42 -26.46
C ALA A 234 8.79 -17.12 -27.57
N LEU A 235 10.04 -17.58 -27.41
CA LEU A 235 11.10 -17.49 -28.43
C LEU A 235 10.71 -18.22 -29.73
N LYS A 236 10.08 -19.40 -29.64
CA LYS A 236 9.56 -20.15 -30.81
C LYS A 236 8.36 -19.48 -31.48
N ARG A 237 7.52 -18.74 -30.72
CA ARG A 237 6.38 -17.97 -31.23
C ARG A 237 6.76 -16.58 -31.76
N GLY A 238 7.96 -16.10 -31.43
CA GLY A 238 8.42 -14.75 -31.76
C GLY A 238 7.83 -13.65 -30.86
N ASP A 239 7.22 -14.01 -29.73
CA ASP A 239 6.61 -13.07 -28.80
C ASP A 239 7.69 -12.24 -28.10
N SER A 240 7.88 -11.03 -28.64
CA SER A 240 8.92 -10.11 -28.22
C SER A 240 8.57 -9.38 -26.91
N SER A 241 7.29 -9.34 -26.52
CA SER A 241 6.86 -8.70 -25.27
C SER A 241 7.13 -9.62 -24.08
N THR A 242 6.73 -10.89 -24.16
CA THR A 242 7.04 -11.90 -23.14
C THR A 242 8.54 -12.11 -22.99
N VAL A 243 9.30 -12.18 -24.09
CA VAL A 243 10.77 -12.32 -24.05
C VAL A 243 11.45 -11.11 -23.40
N LEU A 244 11.08 -9.88 -23.77
CA LEU A 244 11.66 -8.69 -23.14
C LEU A 244 11.28 -8.57 -21.66
N THR A 245 10.06 -8.96 -21.27
CA THR A 245 9.61 -8.97 -19.88
C THR A 245 10.36 -9.99 -19.02
N ALA A 246 10.68 -11.18 -19.56
CA ALA A 246 11.50 -12.17 -18.89
C ALA A 246 12.95 -11.66 -18.65
N ILE A 247 13.58 -11.09 -19.70
CA ILE A 247 14.91 -10.47 -19.60
C ILE A 247 14.89 -9.32 -18.59
N TYR A 248 13.81 -8.53 -18.55
CA TYR A 248 13.65 -7.38 -17.66
C TYR A 248 13.70 -7.77 -16.17
N GLN A 249 13.01 -8.85 -15.82
CA GLN A 249 13.02 -9.40 -14.46
C GLN A 249 14.42 -9.91 -14.08
N GLU A 250 15.09 -10.62 -14.98
CA GLU A 250 16.46 -11.12 -14.77
C GLU A 250 17.49 -9.99 -14.60
N VAL A 251 17.45 -8.98 -15.48
CA VAL A 251 18.30 -7.76 -15.40
C VAL A 251 18.11 -7.03 -14.08
N THR A 252 16.87 -6.92 -13.59
CA THR A 252 16.57 -6.23 -12.32
C THR A 252 17.08 -6.99 -11.11
N SER A 253 16.84 -8.30 -11.08
CA SER A 253 17.35 -9.20 -10.04
C SER A 253 18.88 -9.13 -9.97
N ILE A 254 19.55 -9.21 -11.13
CA ILE A 254 21.01 -9.11 -11.24
C ILE A 254 21.54 -7.73 -10.83
N ALA A 255 20.87 -6.64 -11.21
CA ALA A 255 21.29 -5.29 -10.83
C ALA A 255 21.21 -5.05 -9.32
N ASP A 256 20.15 -5.54 -8.66
CA ASP A 256 20.03 -5.50 -7.19
C ASP A 256 21.07 -6.41 -6.51
N GLY A 257 21.26 -7.63 -7.02
CA GLY A 257 22.29 -8.56 -6.55
C GLY A 257 23.71 -7.99 -6.61
N LEU A 258 24.07 -7.34 -7.73
CA LEU A 258 25.35 -6.63 -7.92
C LEU A 258 25.51 -5.49 -6.91
N TRP A 259 24.46 -4.72 -6.65
CA TRP A 259 24.49 -3.59 -5.73
C TRP A 259 24.63 -4.03 -4.26
N ASN A 260 23.86 -5.06 -3.89
CA ASN A 260 23.78 -5.59 -2.53
C ASN A 260 24.88 -6.61 -2.20
N GLY A 261 25.62 -7.10 -3.20
CA GLY A 261 26.74 -8.03 -3.06
C GLY A 261 26.36 -9.51 -3.04
N SER A 262 25.09 -9.84 -3.31
CA SER A 262 24.54 -11.20 -3.25
C SER A 262 24.53 -11.88 -4.64
N VAL A 263 25.67 -11.84 -5.33
CA VAL A 263 25.78 -12.24 -6.75
C VAL A 263 26.01 -13.75 -6.94
N ILE A 264 26.58 -14.44 -5.94
CA ILE A 264 27.10 -15.82 -6.06
C ILE A 264 26.01 -16.84 -6.47
N ALA A 265 24.74 -16.57 -6.16
CA ALA A 265 23.61 -17.42 -6.50
C ALA A 265 22.95 -17.13 -7.87
N MET A 266 23.29 -16.02 -8.54
CA MET A 266 22.56 -15.56 -9.72
C MET A 266 23.10 -16.14 -11.04
N GLN A 267 22.19 -16.65 -11.86
CA GLN A 267 22.48 -17.29 -13.14
C GLN A 267 21.63 -16.66 -14.25
N SER A 268 22.30 -16.28 -15.34
CA SER A 268 21.79 -15.57 -16.52
C SER A 268 21.01 -16.48 -17.50
N ARG A 269 20.18 -17.38 -16.96
CA ARG A 269 19.55 -18.48 -17.73
C ARG A 269 18.63 -17.99 -18.84
N THR A 270 17.92 -16.89 -18.60
CA THR A 270 17.02 -16.27 -19.60
C THR A 270 17.85 -15.65 -20.71
N TRP A 271 18.85 -14.83 -20.35
CA TRP A 271 19.76 -14.21 -21.30
C TRP A 271 20.54 -15.23 -22.14
N GLU A 272 21.07 -16.29 -21.55
CA GLU A 272 21.75 -17.38 -22.25
C GLU A 272 20.82 -18.02 -23.31
N SER A 273 19.61 -18.41 -22.90
CA SER A 273 18.58 -18.97 -23.79
C SER A 273 18.16 -18.01 -24.92
N VAL A 274 18.10 -16.70 -24.63
CA VAL A 274 17.78 -15.66 -25.61
C VAL A 274 18.96 -15.47 -26.57
N ARG A 275 20.19 -15.32 -26.08
CA ARG A 275 21.41 -15.03 -26.84
C ARG A 275 21.71 -16.08 -27.90
N GLU A 276 21.45 -17.34 -27.60
CA GLU A 276 21.63 -18.45 -28.55
C GLU A 276 20.50 -18.55 -29.59
N SER A 277 19.33 -17.99 -29.30
CA SER A 277 18.13 -18.09 -30.15
C SER A 277 18.26 -17.39 -31.51
N GLN A 278 17.51 -17.90 -32.49
CA GLN A 278 17.31 -17.21 -33.77
C GLN A 278 16.48 -15.93 -33.62
N TRP A 279 15.63 -15.83 -32.59
CA TRP A 279 14.87 -14.60 -32.30
C TRP A 279 15.82 -13.43 -32.03
N TYR A 280 16.84 -13.63 -31.19
CA TYR A 280 17.83 -12.59 -30.86
C TYR A 280 18.57 -12.11 -32.11
N ARG A 281 19.08 -13.02 -32.94
CA ARG A 281 19.75 -12.70 -34.21
C ARG A 281 18.86 -11.87 -35.16
N ASN A 282 17.57 -12.20 -35.23
CA ASN A 282 16.60 -11.54 -36.11
C ASN A 282 16.07 -10.18 -35.59
N HIS A 283 16.25 -9.90 -34.30
CA HIS A 283 15.69 -8.72 -33.63
C HIS A 283 16.73 -7.79 -32.97
N PHE A 284 17.99 -8.20 -32.83
CA PHE A 284 19.05 -7.41 -32.17
C PHE A 284 19.10 -5.95 -32.62
N VAL A 285 19.12 -5.71 -33.94
CA VAL A 285 19.15 -4.36 -34.52
C VAL A 285 17.76 -3.69 -34.48
N LYS A 286 16.67 -4.46 -34.62
CA LYS A 286 15.29 -3.95 -34.73
C LYS A 286 14.70 -3.48 -33.41
N LEU A 287 15.07 -4.13 -32.31
CA LEU A 287 14.67 -3.82 -30.93
C LEU A 287 15.82 -3.17 -30.14
N GLY A 288 16.91 -2.80 -30.82
CA GLY A 288 18.05 -2.10 -30.24
C GLY A 288 18.74 -2.83 -29.07
N LEU A 289 18.75 -4.18 -29.04
CA LEU A 289 19.12 -5.02 -27.88
C LEU A 289 20.57 -4.88 -27.37
N LYS A 290 21.37 -3.95 -27.92
CA LYS A 290 22.75 -3.70 -27.53
C LYS A 290 22.94 -3.39 -26.02
N PRO A 291 22.15 -2.51 -25.36
CA PRO A 291 22.32 -2.25 -23.92
C PRO A 291 22.14 -3.50 -23.06
N ILE A 292 21.33 -4.47 -23.49
CA ILE A 292 21.16 -5.76 -22.81
C ILE A 292 22.44 -6.59 -22.96
N SER A 293 22.98 -6.70 -24.17
CA SER A 293 24.27 -7.38 -24.38
C SER A 293 25.44 -6.72 -23.64
N ASP A 294 25.44 -5.39 -23.54
CA ASP A 294 26.47 -4.64 -22.82
C ASP A 294 26.35 -4.86 -21.30
N PHE A 295 25.12 -4.87 -20.76
CA PHE A 295 24.85 -5.17 -19.35
C PHE A 295 25.30 -6.57 -18.95
N PHE A 296 24.92 -7.60 -19.70
CA PHE A 296 25.30 -8.98 -19.37
C PHE A 296 26.80 -9.23 -19.55
N GLY A 297 27.47 -8.57 -20.50
CA GLY A 297 28.93 -8.59 -20.59
C GLY A 297 29.63 -8.00 -19.35
N LEU A 298 29.10 -6.90 -18.80
CA LEU A 298 29.60 -6.35 -17.53
C LEU A 298 29.28 -7.26 -16.33
N PHE A 299 28.11 -7.91 -16.32
CA PHE A 299 27.76 -8.90 -15.29
C PHE A 299 28.71 -10.10 -15.29
N ASP A 300 29.01 -10.68 -16.46
CA ASP A 300 29.95 -11.80 -16.60
C ASP A 300 31.34 -11.42 -16.05
N THR A 301 31.87 -10.26 -16.43
CA THR A 301 33.17 -9.78 -15.90
C THR A 301 33.12 -9.45 -14.39
N ALA A 302 32.01 -8.91 -13.89
CA ALA A 302 31.81 -8.66 -12.45
C ALA A 302 31.77 -9.98 -11.65
N LYS A 303 31.09 -10.99 -12.17
CA LYS A 303 30.95 -12.34 -11.62
C LYS A 303 32.29 -13.08 -11.56
N GLU A 304 33.10 -12.99 -12.62
CA GLU A 304 34.49 -13.49 -12.63
C GLU A 304 35.35 -12.81 -11.55
N LYS A 305 35.30 -11.47 -11.46
CA LYS A 305 36.03 -10.72 -10.42
C LYS A 305 35.60 -11.11 -8.99
N MET A 306 34.30 -11.32 -8.75
CA MET A 306 33.80 -11.78 -7.45
C MET A 306 34.23 -13.22 -7.14
N GLN A 307 34.24 -14.12 -8.12
CA GLN A 307 34.75 -15.49 -7.95
C GLN A 307 36.26 -15.50 -7.64
N ALA A 308 37.02 -14.53 -8.15
CA ALA A 308 38.43 -14.31 -7.79
C ALA A 308 38.64 -13.66 -6.40
N GLY A 309 37.58 -13.40 -5.62
CA GLY A 309 37.68 -12.87 -4.26
C GLY A 309 37.83 -11.34 -4.17
N THR A 310 37.55 -10.59 -5.24
CA THR A 310 37.59 -9.12 -5.26
C THR A 310 36.65 -8.50 -4.21
N SER A 311 37.04 -7.40 -3.56
CA SER A 311 36.23 -6.80 -2.51
C SER A 311 35.02 -6.04 -3.08
N ARG A 312 34.00 -5.78 -2.23
CA ARG A 312 32.81 -5.00 -2.61
C ARG A 312 33.17 -3.58 -3.07
N THR A 313 34.24 -2.99 -2.51
CA THR A 313 34.68 -1.63 -2.86
C THR A 313 35.21 -1.59 -4.28
N ASP A 314 36.15 -2.48 -4.62
CA ASP A 314 36.79 -2.54 -5.94
C ASP A 314 35.78 -2.98 -7.02
N LEU A 315 34.79 -3.80 -6.66
CA LEU A 315 33.66 -4.12 -7.53
C LEU A 315 32.79 -2.87 -7.83
N GLN A 316 32.49 -2.06 -6.83
CA GLN A 316 31.75 -0.80 -7.02
C GLN A 316 32.56 0.26 -7.76
N GLU A 317 33.89 0.24 -7.67
CA GLU A 317 34.79 1.08 -8.46
C GLU A 317 34.79 0.64 -9.93
N PHE A 318 34.99 -0.64 -10.21
CA PHE A 318 34.88 -1.24 -11.54
C PHE A 318 33.54 -0.93 -12.23
N LEU A 319 32.41 -1.04 -11.52
CA LEU A 319 31.09 -0.70 -12.07
C LEU A 319 30.96 0.80 -12.40
N LYS A 320 31.65 1.70 -11.69
CA LYS A 320 31.70 3.14 -12.03
C LYS A 320 32.57 3.38 -13.27
N GLU A 321 33.77 2.82 -13.31
CA GLU A 321 34.70 2.93 -14.46
C GLU A 321 34.03 2.45 -15.76
N HIS A 322 33.33 1.32 -15.70
CA HIS A 322 32.61 0.73 -16.83
C HIS A 322 31.24 1.37 -17.11
N ASN A 323 30.96 2.56 -16.54
CA ASN A 323 29.77 3.36 -16.81
C ASN A 323 28.43 2.61 -16.59
N PHE A 324 28.36 1.70 -15.62
CA PHE A 324 27.19 0.85 -15.34
C PHE A 324 25.88 1.66 -15.20
N VAL A 325 25.93 2.87 -14.64
CA VAL A 325 24.80 3.79 -14.54
C VAL A 325 24.26 4.21 -15.92
N GLN A 326 25.13 4.44 -16.91
CA GLN A 326 24.72 4.75 -18.28
C GLN A 326 24.08 3.54 -18.96
N VAL A 327 24.60 2.33 -18.71
CA VAL A 327 24.02 1.08 -19.21
C VAL A 327 22.62 0.86 -18.63
N LEU A 328 22.42 1.05 -17.32
CA LEU A 328 21.10 1.00 -16.68
C LEU A 328 20.12 2.05 -17.24
N LEU A 329 20.60 3.26 -17.55
CA LEU A 329 19.77 4.29 -18.19
C LEU A 329 19.35 3.90 -19.62
N ALA A 330 20.28 3.37 -20.41
CA ALA A 330 20.01 2.89 -21.77
C ALA A 330 19.05 1.67 -21.78
N LEU A 331 19.20 0.75 -20.82
CA LEU A 331 18.24 -0.33 -20.57
C LEU A 331 16.85 0.22 -20.27
N LYS A 332 16.74 1.12 -19.28
CA LYS A 332 15.47 1.73 -18.86
C LYS A 332 14.74 2.40 -20.04
N ASP A 333 15.45 3.11 -20.91
CA ASP A 333 14.84 3.73 -22.09
C ASP A 333 14.48 2.73 -23.21
N LEU A 334 15.23 1.62 -23.36
CA LEU A 334 14.87 0.50 -24.25
C LEU A 334 13.59 -0.20 -23.80
N PHE A 335 13.52 -0.64 -22.54
CA PHE A 335 12.34 -1.34 -22.02
C PHE A 335 11.10 -0.43 -22.01
N ARG A 336 11.27 0.86 -21.71
CA ARG A 336 10.20 1.87 -21.82
C ARG A 336 9.62 2.00 -23.24
N HIS A 337 10.42 1.74 -24.28
CA HIS A 337 9.95 1.80 -25.67
C HIS A 337 9.18 0.55 -26.10
N HIS A 338 9.54 -0.63 -25.57
CA HIS A 338 9.04 -1.92 -26.05
C HIS A 338 8.02 -2.62 -25.14
N VAL A 339 7.96 -2.31 -23.83
CA VAL A 339 7.03 -2.93 -22.86
C VAL A 339 5.73 -2.11 -22.71
N ARG A 340 5.54 -1.05 -23.50
CA ARG A 340 4.38 -0.12 -23.44
C ARG A 340 3.41 -0.25 -24.64
N ARG A 341 3.25 -1.44 -25.20
CA ARG A 341 2.36 -1.72 -26.36
C ARG A 341 1.69 -3.09 -26.26
#